data_AF-A0A7U2ID87-F1
#
_entry.id   AF-A0A7U2ID87-F1
#
_cell.length_a   1.000
_cell.length_b   1.000
_cell.length_c   1.000
_cell.angle_alpha   90.00
_cell.angle_beta   90.00
_cell.angle_gamma   90.00
#
_symmetry.space_group_name_H-M   'P 1'
#
loop_
_entity.id
_entity.type
_entity.pdbx_description
1 polymer ?
#
loop_
_entity_poly.entity_id
_entity_poly.type
_entity_poly.pdbx_seq_one_letter_code
_entity_poly.pdbx_strand_id
1 'polypeptide(L)'
;MTMKSLAEPAIRAVQKGDIKIIPASSEKVYYHWMKNMNDWCLSRQLWFGHQCPAYSFRVGDEAIDRADSSRWVAGRTDGEARCKAEAKFPGKQVALERDPDVLDPWFSAGLWPFSTLGWPKDTHDMQKLFPTSVFETGWGILFFWVARMIFFSIYLTGTVPFKEVYCHSLIRGSEGRKMSKSLGNVVDPIDIMEGISLQALHAKLHVGNLDPKEIKTAERYQRTAFPQGIPECGADALRMALIGYTTGGGDISFDTNVIHSYRRSVIRCTRLPNTLSGA
;
A
#
# COMPACT_ATOMS: atom_id res chain seq x y z
N MET A 1 13.42 2.88 -20.71
CA MET A 1 13.72 2.64 -19.29
C MET A 1 13.13 1.28 -18.94
N THR A 2 13.95 0.33 -18.50
CA THR A 2 13.49 -1.04 -18.19
C THR A 2 13.49 -1.26 -16.69
N MET A 3 12.64 -2.17 -16.21
CA MET A 3 12.58 -2.48 -14.78
C MET A 3 13.89 -3.07 -14.27
N LYS A 4 14.65 -3.77 -15.11
CA LYS A 4 15.99 -4.27 -14.79
C LYS A 4 16.94 -3.15 -14.37
N SER A 5 16.99 -2.05 -15.12
CA SER A 5 17.84 -0.89 -14.79
C SER A 5 17.46 -0.20 -13.48
N LEU A 6 16.20 -0.28 -13.08
CA LEU A 6 15.69 0.25 -11.81
C LEU A 6 15.94 -0.69 -10.63
N ALA A 7 15.78 -1.99 -10.86
CA ALA A 7 15.92 -3.00 -9.83
C ALA A 7 17.36 -3.15 -9.35
N GLU A 8 18.35 -3.03 -10.24
CA GLU A 8 19.76 -3.20 -9.90
C GLU A 8 20.28 -2.23 -8.82
N PRO A 9 20.10 -0.89 -8.92
CA PRO A 9 20.43 0.03 -7.83
C PRO A 9 19.70 -0.28 -6.53
N ALA A 10 18.43 -0.65 -6.60
CA ALA A 10 17.60 -0.97 -5.44
C ALA A 10 18.04 -2.26 -4.73
N ILE A 11 18.49 -3.28 -5.47
CA ILE A 11 19.10 -4.49 -4.92
C ILE A 11 20.41 -4.13 -4.21
N ARG A 12 21.26 -3.32 -4.84
CA ARG A 12 22.55 -2.91 -4.28
C ARG A 12 22.39 -2.13 -2.97
N ALA A 13 21.41 -1.23 -2.89
CA ALA A 13 21.14 -0.45 -1.68
C ALA A 13 20.85 -1.36 -0.46
N VAL A 14 20.06 -2.42 -0.64
CA VAL A 14 19.81 -3.41 0.42
C VAL A 14 21.06 -4.25 0.70
N GLN A 15 21.77 -4.72 -0.34
CA GLN A 15 23.00 -5.52 -0.17
C GLN A 15 24.11 -4.80 0.58
N LYS A 16 24.25 -3.49 0.36
CA LYS A 16 25.25 -2.65 1.04
C LYS A 16 24.86 -2.31 2.48
N GLY A 17 23.60 -2.55 2.86
CA GLY A 17 23.06 -2.17 4.16
C GLY A 17 22.62 -0.71 4.25
N ASP A 18 22.50 0.01 3.12
CA ASP A 18 21.90 1.35 3.09
C ASP A 18 20.41 1.28 3.44
N ILE A 19 19.77 0.12 3.20
CA ILE A 19 18.41 -0.20 3.62
C ILE A 19 18.43 -1.57 4.32
N LYS A 20 17.90 -1.64 5.54
CA LYS A 20 17.73 -2.88 6.29
C LYS A 20 16.27 -3.35 6.23
N ILE A 21 16.01 -4.54 5.71
CA ILE A 21 14.67 -5.14 5.68
C ILE A 21 14.56 -6.19 6.78
N ILE A 22 13.55 -6.04 7.65
CA ILE A 22 13.31 -6.90 8.80
C ILE A 22 11.89 -7.47 8.68
N PRO A 23 11.67 -8.78 8.92
CA PRO A 23 12.65 -9.81 9.24
C PRO A 23 13.45 -10.29 8.00
N ALA A 24 14.49 -11.10 8.24
CA ALA A 24 15.33 -11.67 7.18
C ALA A 24 14.55 -12.52 6.16
N SER A 25 13.39 -13.08 6.53
CA SER A 25 12.50 -13.75 5.59
C SER A 25 11.94 -12.78 4.55
N SER A 26 11.54 -11.57 4.95
CA SER A 26 11.07 -10.52 4.04
C SER A 26 12.18 -10.02 3.13
N GLU A 27 13.41 -9.90 3.63
CA GLU A 27 14.58 -9.56 2.80
C GLU A 27 14.81 -10.60 1.70
N LYS A 28 14.72 -11.90 2.01
CA LYS A 28 14.83 -12.97 1.01
C LYS A 28 13.73 -12.86 -0.05
N VAL A 29 12.49 -12.58 0.36
CA VAL A 29 11.35 -12.37 -0.55
C VAL A 29 11.61 -11.16 -1.45
N TYR A 30 12.10 -10.05 -0.88
CA TYR A 30 12.48 -8.87 -1.65
C TYR A 30 13.50 -9.22 -2.74
N TYR A 31 14.61 -9.89 -2.40
CA TYR A 31 15.60 -10.29 -3.40
C TYR A 31 15.06 -11.22 -4.47
N HIS A 32 14.23 -12.20 -4.09
CA HIS A 32 13.62 -13.11 -5.04
C HIS A 32 12.80 -12.36 -6.10
N TRP A 33 11.98 -11.40 -5.67
CA TRP A 33 11.18 -10.61 -6.61
C TRP A 33 12.01 -9.65 -7.44
N MET A 34 12.95 -8.93 -6.81
CA MET A 34 13.74 -7.91 -7.50
C MET A 34 14.66 -8.50 -8.58
N LYS A 35 15.17 -9.72 -8.38
CA LYS A 35 16.01 -10.42 -9.37
C LYS A 35 15.23 -10.93 -10.59
N ASN A 36 13.94 -11.20 -10.44
CA ASN A 36 13.08 -11.79 -11.47
C ASN A 36 12.06 -10.79 -12.04
N MET A 37 12.35 -9.50 -11.95
CA MET A 37 11.40 -8.45 -12.30
C MET A 37 11.28 -8.29 -13.82
N ASN A 38 10.05 -8.38 -14.33
CA ASN A 38 9.69 -8.06 -15.71
C ASN A 38 9.30 -6.58 -15.85
N ASP A 39 9.25 -6.10 -17.10
CA ASP A 39 8.78 -4.75 -17.37
C ASP A 39 7.34 -4.55 -16.90
N TRP A 40 7.10 -3.38 -16.28
CA TRP A 40 5.84 -3.05 -15.64
C TRP A 40 4.98 -2.21 -16.58
N CYS A 41 3.82 -2.77 -16.96
CA CYS A 41 2.80 -2.01 -17.67
C CYS A 41 2.17 -0.96 -16.73
N LEU A 42 2.39 0.32 -17.03
CA LEU A 42 1.91 1.45 -16.22
C LEU A 42 0.48 1.89 -16.53
N SER A 43 -0.01 1.68 -17.76
CA SER A 43 -1.32 2.19 -18.16
C SER A 43 -2.45 1.27 -17.69
N ARG A 44 -3.60 1.86 -17.35
CA ARG A 44 -4.80 1.16 -16.89
C ARG A 44 -6.04 1.79 -17.54
N GLN A 45 -6.91 0.94 -18.07
CA GLN A 45 -8.22 1.33 -18.62
C GLN A 45 -9.24 1.49 -17.49
N LEU A 46 -8.98 2.45 -16.59
CA LEU A 46 -9.81 2.79 -15.43
C LEU A 46 -10.20 4.26 -15.49
N TRP A 47 -11.33 4.61 -14.90
CA TRP A 47 -11.80 6.01 -14.85
C TRP A 47 -11.17 6.81 -13.72
N PHE A 48 -10.74 6.14 -12.65
CA PHE A 48 -10.15 6.79 -11.48
C PHE A 48 -8.64 6.57 -11.45
N GLY A 49 -7.89 7.65 -11.53
CA GLY A 49 -6.43 7.66 -11.45
C GLY A 49 -5.85 8.92 -12.07
N HIS A 50 -4.53 9.04 -12.04
CA HIS A 50 -3.85 10.14 -12.73
C HIS A 50 -3.80 9.84 -14.22
N GLN A 51 -4.47 10.62 -15.05
CA GLN A 51 -4.43 10.44 -16.51
C GLN A 51 -2.98 10.51 -17.00
N CYS A 52 -2.58 9.54 -17.83
CA CYS A 52 -1.23 9.48 -18.38
C CYS A 52 -0.87 10.80 -19.08
N PRO A 53 0.29 11.41 -18.79
CA PRO A 53 0.76 12.61 -19.47
C PRO A 53 1.39 12.26 -20.83
N ALA A 54 0.76 11.33 -21.56
CA ALA A 54 1.19 10.82 -22.86
C ALA A 54 0.17 11.24 -23.92
N TYR A 55 0.66 11.63 -25.08
CA TYR A 55 -0.13 12.16 -26.19
C TYR A 55 0.28 11.42 -27.45
N SER A 56 -0.71 10.83 -28.10
CA SER A 56 -0.59 10.37 -29.47
C SER A 56 -0.81 11.55 -30.41
N PHE A 57 -0.21 11.52 -31.60
CA PHE A 57 -0.40 12.61 -32.55
C PHE A 57 -0.40 12.15 -34.00
N ARG A 58 -1.21 12.83 -34.81
CA ARG A 58 -1.21 12.70 -36.26
C ARG A 58 -0.51 13.87 -36.93
N VAL A 59 0.00 13.62 -38.13
CA VAL A 59 0.72 14.61 -38.93
C VAL A 59 -0.03 14.81 -40.25
N GLY A 60 -0.47 16.04 -40.52
CA GLY A 60 -1.36 16.34 -41.64
C GLY A 60 -2.69 15.56 -41.51
N ASP A 61 -3.14 14.98 -42.63
CA ASP A 61 -4.42 14.25 -42.72
C ASP A 61 -4.31 12.75 -42.40
N GLU A 62 -3.16 12.28 -41.91
CA GLU A 62 -3.00 10.89 -41.47
C GLU A 62 -3.94 10.55 -40.30
N ALA A 63 -4.42 9.31 -40.23
CA ALA A 63 -5.13 8.84 -39.04
C ALA A 63 -4.17 8.73 -37.85
N ILE A 64 -4.69 8.88 -36.62
CA ILE A 64 -3.90 8.59 -35.42
C ILE A 64 -3.66 7.08 -35.35
N ASP A 65 -2.42 6.68 -35.59
CA ASP A 65 -1.98 5.30 -35.33
C ASP A 65 -1.40 5.20 -33.92
N ARG A 66 -2.19 4.65 -33.00
CA ARG A 66 -1.77 4.43 -31.61
C ARG A 66 -0.80 3.27 -31.45
N ALA A 67 -0.69 2.37 -32.43
CA ALA A 67 0.25 1.26 -32.40
C ALA A 67 1.69 1.70 -32.75
N ASP A 68 1.85 2.80 -33.48
CA ASP A 68 3.16 3.36 -33.80
C ASP A 68 3.74 4.14 -32.62
N SER A 69 4.69 3.52 -31.92
CA SER A 69 5.44 4.14 -30.81
C SER A 69 6.14 5.46 -31.18
N SER A 70 6.45 5.71 -32.46
CA SER A 70 7.08 6.95 -32.91
C SER A 70 6.14 8.17 -32.81
N ARG A 71 4.82 7.92 -32.85
CA ARG A 71 3.71 8.88 -32.80
C ARG A 71 3.26 9.23 -31.39
N TRP A 72 4.10 8.97 -30.40
CA TRP A 72 3.84 9.31 -29.00
C TRP A 72 4.84 10.34 -28.46
N VAL A 73 4.36 11.23 -27.61
CA VAL A 73 5.16 12.17 -26.82
C VAL A 73 4.60 12.28 -25.40
N ALA A 74 5.47 12.50 -24.41
CA ALA A 74 5.05 12.80 -23.05
C ALA A 74 5.21 14.30 -22.75
N GLY A 75 4.23 14.90 -22.06
CA GLY A 75 4.23 16.33 -21.72
C GLY A 75 3.36 16.62 -20.49
N ARG A 76 3.79 17.55 -19.63
CA ARG A 76 3.01 17.97 -18.46
C ARG A 76 1.78 18.79 -18.85
N THR A 77 1.85 19.44 -20.01
CA THR A 77 0.78 20.22 -20.61
C THR A 77 0.65 19.91 -22.10
N ASP A 78 -0.51 20.20 -22.68
CA ASP A 78 -0.76 20.08 -24.12
C ASP A 78 0.23 20.92 -24.94
N GLY A 79 0.62 22.10 -24.44
CA GLY A 79 1.62 22.96 -25.08
C GLY A 79 3.00 22.30 -25.13
N GLU A 80 3.46 21.70 -24.03
CA GLU A 80 4.73 20.98 -23.99
C GLU A 80 4.72 19.77 -24.93
N ALA A 81 3.62 19.01 -24.94
CA ALA A 81 3.45 17.88 -25.83
C ALA A 81 3.45 18.33 -27.31
N ARG A 82 2.81 19.45 -27.62
CA ARG A 82 2.76 20.02 -28.98
C ARG A 82 4.13 20.40 -29.48
N CYS A 83 4.90 21.15 -28.70
CA CYS A 83 6.26 21.53 -29.07
C CYS A 83 7.13 20.29 -29.34
N LYS A 84 7.01 19.23 -28.52
CA LYS A 84 7.75 17.98 -28.72
C LYS A 84 7.32 17.24 -30.00
N ALA A 85 6.03 17.23 -30.32
CA ALA A 85 5.52 16.56 -31.52
C ALA A 85 5.90 17.33 -32.79
N GLU A 86 5.81 18.65 -32.79
CA GLU A 86 6.23 19.52 -33.92
C GLU A 86 7.74 19.45 -34.14
N ALA A 87 8.55 19.34 -33.07
CA ALA A 87 9.99 19.14 -33.19
C ALA A 87 10.36 17.79 -33.86
N LYS A 88 9.53 16.75 -33.69
CA LYS A 88 9.71 15.47 -34.40
C LYS A 88 9.37 15.57 -35.89
N PHE A 89 8.46 16.48 -36.27
CA PHE A 89 7.99 16.65 -37.66
C PHE A 89 7.94 18.14 -38.06
N PRO A 90 9.11 18.78 -38.29
CA PRO A 90 9.17 20.20 -38.60
C PRO A 90 8.39 20.56 -39.87
N GLY A 91 7.63 21.66 -39.83
CA GLY A 91 6.91 22.18 -40.99
C GLY A 91 5.62 21.43 -41.34
N LYS A 92 5.21 20.44 -40.55
CA LYS A 92 3.93 19.73 -40.74
C LYS A 92 2.95 20.08 -39.62
N GLN A 93 1.66 20.16 -39.95
CA GLN A 93 0.61 20.39 -38.96
C GLN A 93 0.42 19.14 -38.08
N VAL A 94 0.33 19.34 -36.77
CA VAL A 94 0.17 18.26 -35.79
C VAL A 94 -1.13 18.43 -35.01
N ALA A 95 -1.91 17.36 -34.92
CA ALA A 95 -3.06 17.25 -34.01
C ALA A 95 -2.76 16.21 -32.93
N LEU A 96 -2.87 16.61 -31.67
CA LEU A 96 -2.61 15.78 -30.50
C LEU A 96 -3.90 15.18 -29.95
N GLU A 97 -3.81 13.99 -29.39
CA GLU A 97 -4.82 13.39 -28.55
C GLU A 97 -4.16 12.77 -27.32
N ARG A 98 -4.57 13.21 -26.12
CA ARG A 98 -4.06 12.67 -24.86
C ARG A 98 -4.59 11.25 -24.64
N ASP A 99 -3.73 10.38 -24.12
CA ASP A 99 -4.11 9.02 -23.73
C ASP A 99 -5.28 9.05 -22.73
N PRO A 100 -6.40 8.34 -22.99
CA PRO A 100 -7.48 8.22 -22.02
C PRO A 100 -7.12 7.35 -20.81
N ASP A 101 -6.06 6.54 -20.88
CA ASP A 101 -5.65 5.68 -19.78
C ASP A 101 -5.16 6.48 -18.56
N VAL A 102 -5.28 5.85 -17.39
CA VAL A 102 -4.71 6.34 -16.14
C VAL A 102 -3.49 5.53 -15.72
N LEU A 103 -2.62 6.14 -14.93
CA LEU A 103 -1.47 5.47 -14.33
C LEU A 103 -1.93 4.47 -13.26
N ASP A 104 -1.24 3.32 -13.21
CA ASP A 104 -1.35 2.33 -12.14
C ASP A 104 -1.26 3.01 -10.76
N PRO A 105 -2.20 2.77 -9.82
CA PRO A 105 -2.14 3.33 -8.48
C PRO A 105 -0.81 3.08 -7.74
N TRP A 106 -0.12 1.98 -8.05
CA TRP A 106 1.20 1.71 -7.48
C TRP A 106 2.29 2.69 -7.96
N PHE A 107 2.07 3.38 -9.09
CA PHE A 107 2.97 4.42 -9.58
C PHE A 107 2.98 5.61 -8.64
N SER A 108 1.81 6.18 -8.33
CA SER A 108 1.72 7.31 -7.40
C SER A 108 2.05 6.90 -5.96
N ALA A 109 1.63 5.72 -5.52
CA ALA A 109 1.97 5.20 -4.19
C ALA A 109 3.49 5.02 -4.01
N GLY A 110 4.21 4.65 -5.07
CA GLY A 110 5.67 4.55 -5.07
C GLY A 110 6.40 5.89 -4.91
N LEU A 111 5.73 7.02 -5.15
CA LEU A 111 6.33 8.36 -4.97
C LEU A 111 6.16 8.90 -3.54
N TRP A 112 5.38 8.22 -2.70
CA TRP A 112 5.01 8.66 -1.36
C TRP A 112 6.17 9.19 -0.48
N PRO A 113 7.37 8.57 -0.43
CA PRO A 113 8.43 8.97 0.51
C PRO A 113 8.95 10.41 0.32
N PHE A 114 8.81 10.96 -0.89
CA PHE A 114 9.34 12.28 -1.24
C PHE A 114 8.26 13.23 -1.76
N SER A 115 7.20 12.71 -2.40
CA SER A 115 6.09 13.55 -2.87
C SER A 115 5.32 14.23 -1.73
N THR A 116 5.20 13.53 -0.59
CA THR A 116 4.58 14.08 0.63
C THR A 116 5.40 15.19 1.28
N LEU A 117 6.70 15.24 1.00
CA LEU A 117 7.62 16.25 1.50
C LEU A 117 7.75 17.45 0.54
N GLY A 118 6.97 17.48 -0.55
CA GLY A 118 6.95 18.60 -1.50
C GLY A 118 7.90 18.46 -2.70
N TRP A 119 8.53 17.31 -2.90
CA TRP A 119 9.22 16.99 -4.14
C TRP A 119 8.25 17.18 -5.34
N PRO A 120 8.70 17.78 -6.46
CA PRO A 120 10.09 18.02 -6.87
C PRO A 120 10.71 19.35 -6.40
N LYS A 121 10.03 20.10 -5.53
CA LYS A 121 10.59 21.34 -4.98
C LYS A 121 11.60 21.00 -3.87
N ASP A 122 12.62 21.83 -3.72
CA ASP A 122 13.55 21.76 -2.60
C ASP A 122 12.92 22.47 -1.38
N THR A 123 12.19 21.70 -0.59
CA THR A 123 11.47 22.19 0.60
C THR A 123 12.28 21.92 1.86
N HIS A 124 11.97 22.64 2.94
CA HIS A 124 12.56 22.37 4.26
C HIS A 124 12.34 20.91 4.71
N ASP A 125 11.14 20.38 4.50
CA ASP A 125 10.79 19.01 4.87
C ASP A 125 11.60 17.99 4.09
N MET A 126 11.83 18.22 2.79
CA MET A 126 12.68 17.35 1.96
C MET A 126 14.13 17.33 2.47
N GLN A 127 14.65 18.46 2.96
CA GLN A 127 16.01 18.53 3.48
C GLN A 127 16.18 17.91 4.88
N LYS A 128 15.11 17.91 5.70
CA LYS A 128 15.18 17.50 7.11
C LYS A 128 14.63 16.10 7.38
N LEU A 129 13.62 15.67 6.64
CA LEU A 129 12.87 14.45 6.92
C LEU A 129 13.19 13.31 5.95
N PHE A 130 13.84 13.61 4.83
CA PHE A 130 14.27 12.61 3.85
C PHE A 130 15.78 12.29 4.00
N PRO A 131 16.19 11.01 4.06
CA PRO A 131 15.35 9.81 4.02
C PRO A 131 14.69 9.47 5.36
N THR A 132 13.54 8.80 5.30
CA THR A 132 12.78 8.37 6.49
C THR A 132 13.56 7.34 7.31
N SER A 133 13.44 7.37 8.64
CA SER A 133 14.19 6.41 9.47
C SER A 133 13.65 4.99 9.39
N VAL A 134 12.34 4.81 9.57
CA VAL A 134 11.68 3.50 9.58
C VAL A 134 10.42 3.55 8.71
N PHE A 135 10.22 2.53 7.88
CA PHE A 135 9.00 2.29 7.14
C PHE A 135 8.37 0.97 7.57
N GLU A 136 7.16 1.01 8.11
CA GLU A 136 6.44 -0.15 8.64
C GLU A 136 5.27 -0.53 7.73
N THR A 137 5.17 -1.81 7.37
CA THR A 137 4.08 -2.32 6.51
C THR A 137 3.93 -3.83 6.65
N GLY A 138 2.79 -4.37 6.25
CA GLY A 138 2.61 -5.82 6.15
C GLY A 138 3.49 -6.39 5.03
N TRP A 139 4.05 -7.59 5.24
CA TRP A 139 4.91 -8.25 4.25
C TRP A 139 4.23 -8.49 2.89
N GLY A 140 2.90 -8.56 2.86
CA GLY A 140 2.10 -8.84 1.65
C GLY A 140 2.18 -7.79 0.53
N ILE A 141 2.64 -6.56 0.82
CA ILE A 141 2.82 -5.49 -0.17
C ILE A 141 4.26 -5.04 -0.33
N LEU A 142 5.22 -5.81 0.19
CA LEU A 142 6.66 -5.56 0.05
C LEU A 142 7.09 -5.37 -1.41
N PHE A 143 6.64 -6.26 -2.30
CA PHE A 143 6.94 -6.13 -3.73
C PHE A 143 6.13 -5.00 -4.41
N PHE A 144 4.86 -4.86 -4.06
CA PHE A 144 3.97 -3.91 -4.73
C PHE A 144 4.32 -2.46 -4.39
N TRP A 145 4.67 -2.18 -3.15
CA TRP A 145 4.86 -0.82 -2.66
C TRP A 145 6.31 -0.51 -2.31
N VAL A 146 6.89 -1.25 -1.37
CA VAL A 146 8.23 -0.96 -0.81
C VAL A 146 9.28 -0.96 -1.91
N ALA A 147 9.31 -2.00 -2.75
CA ALA A 147 10.25 -2.08 -3.87
C ALA A 147 10.14 -0.87 -4.81
N ARG A 148 8.91 -0.41 -5.11
CA ARG A 148 8.68 0.75 -5.99
C ARG A 148 9.17 2.05 -5.38
N MET A 149 8.92 2.24 -4.09
CA MET A 149 9.47 3.37 -3.35
C MET A 149 11.00 3.38 -3.41
N ILE A 150 11.65 2.23 -3.24
CA ILE A 150 13.12 2.14 -3.27
C ILE A 150 13.65 2.56 -4.64
N PHE A 151 13.22 1.91 -5.72
CA PHE A 151 13.79 2.21 -7.03
C PHE A 151 13.39 3.58 -7.56
N PHE A 152 12.18 4.09 -7.27
CA PHE A 152 11.80 5.44 -7.69
C PHE A 152 12.56 6.51 -6.93
N SER A 153 12.72 6.34 -5.62
CA SER A 153 13.49 7.26 -4.79
C SER A 153 14.93 7.34 -5.28
N ILE A 154 15.60 6.20 -5.48
CA ILE A 154 16.99 6.18 -5.98
C ILE A 154 17.06 6.82 -7.37
N TYR A 155 16.12 6.49 -8.26
CA TYR A 155 16.12 7.02 -9.63
C TYR A 155 15.85 8.52 -9.72
N LEU A 156 14.91 9.05 -8.93
CA LEU A 156 14.44 10.44 -9.02
C LEU A 156 15.20 11.39 -8.09
N THR A 157 15.74 10.90 -6.99
CA THR A 157 16.38 11.72 -5.93
C THR A 157 17.83 11.36 -5.67
N GLY A 158 18.32 10.22 -6.20
CA GLY A 158 19.67 9.71 -5.91
C GLY A 158 19.84 9.10 -4.52
N THR A 159 18.80 9.12 -3.68
CA THR A 159 18.86 8.67 -2.27
C THR A 159 17.82 7.59 -2.01
N VAL A 160 18.10 6.70 -1.04
CA VAL A 160 17.14 5.68 -0.58
C VAL A 160 15.94 6.35 0.12
N PRO A 161 14.72 5.78 0.09
CA PRO A 161 13.55 6.42 0.68
C PRO A 161 13.50 6.29 2.21
N PHE A 162 14.09 5.22 2.74
CA PHE A 162 14.11 4.90 4.16
C PHE A 162 15.37 4.10 4.53
N LYS A 163 15.77 4.16 5.81
CA LYS A 163 16.91 3.39 6.34
C LYS A 163 16.52 1.98 6.77
N GLU A 164 15.35 1.80 7.36
CA GLU A 164 14.84 0.49 7.79
C GLU A 164 13.42 0.23 7.30
N VAL A 165 13.14 -1.01 6.91
CA VAL A 165 11.80 -1.50 6.58
C VAL A 165 11.42 -2.60 7.57
N TYR A 166 10.37 -2.37 8.34
CA TYR A 166 9.80 -3.39 9.22
C TYR A 166 8.55 -3.99 8.57
N CYS A 167 8.66 -5.26 8.20
CA CYS A 167 7.60 -6.06 7.60
C CYS A 167 6.86 -6.84 8.69
N HIS A 168 5.76 -6.31 9.18
CA HIS A 168 4.94 -7.00 10.18
C HIS A 168 4.09 -8.11 9.54
N SER A 169 3.65 -9.03 10.40
CA SER A 169 2.77 -10.14 10.05
C SER A 169 1.38 -9.68 9.60
N LEU A 170 0.72 -10.48 8.76
CA LEU A 170 -0.66 -10.22 8.34
C LEU A 170 -1.65 -10.84 9.33
N ILE A 171 -2.79 -10.18 9.52
CA ILE A 171 -3.86 -10.70 10.36
C ILE A 171 -4.72 -11.69 9.57
N ARG A 172 -4.92 -12.88 10.13
CA ARG A 172 -5.78 -13.95 9.64
C ARG A 172 -6.93 -14.17 10.61
N GLY A 173 -8.10 -14.51 10.07
CA GLY A 173 -9.23 -14.93 10.90
C GLY A 173 -8.93 -16.23 11.65
N SER A 174 -9.83 -16.63 12.55
CA SER A 174 -9.66 -17.80 13.41
C SER A 174 -9.49 -19.12 12.63
N GLU A 175 -10.02 -19.20 11.41
CA GLU A 175 -9.85 -20.33 10.48
C GLU A 175 -8.54 -20.27 9.64
N GLY A 176 -7.63 -19.34 9.93
CA GLY A 176 -6.37 -19.16 9.19
C GLY A 176 -6.52 -18.49 7.81
N ARG A 177 -7.75 -18.16 7.40
CA ARG A 177 -8.03 -17.40 6.18
C ARG A 177 -7.60 -15.93 6.33
N LYS A 178 -7.02 -15.35 5.29
CA LYS A 178 -6.71 -13.92 5.24
C LYS A 178 -8.02 -13.13 5.40
N MET A 179 -8.01 -12.10 6.24
CA MET A 179 -9.16 -11.19 6.31
C MET A 179 -9.23 -10.35 5.03
N SER A 180 -10.38 -10.37 4.36
CA SER A 180 -10.63 -9.54 3.19
C SER A 180 -12.09 -9.13 3.09
N LYS A 181 -12.31 -7.90 2.62
CA LYS A 181 -13.66 -7.35 2.43
C LYS A 181 -14.52 -8.23 1.51
N SER A 182 -13.91 -8.89 0.53
CA SER A 182 -14.60 -9.78 -0.41
C SER A 182 -15.13 -11.09 0.21
N LEU A 183 -14.55 -11.54 1.33
CA LEU A 183 -14.95 -12.77 2.01
C LEU A 183 -15.91 -12.51 3.18
N GLY A 184 -16.21 -11.24 3.49
CA GLY A 184 -17.06 -10.87 4.61
C GLY A 184 -16.51 -11.27 6.00
N ASN A 185 -15.26 -11.71 6.08
CA ASN A 185 -14.62 -12.21 7.31
C ASN A 185 -13.82 -11.13 8.05
N VAL A 186 -14.00 -9.86 7.68
CA VAL A 186 -13.33 -8.72 8.31
C VAL A 186 -14.01 -8.42 9.64
N VAL A 187 -13.21 -8.26 10.68
CA VAL A 187 -13.64 -7.72 11.97
C VAL A 187 -13.22 -6.26 12.03
N ASP A 188 -14.16 -5.36 12.27
CA ASP A 188 -13.88 -3.93 12.42
C ASP A 188 -13.14 -3.70 13.75
N PRO A 189 -12.00 -2.98 13.77
CA PRO A 189 -11.33 -2.63 15.02
C PRO A 189 -12.24 -1.87 16.00
N ILE A 190 -13.18 -1.06 15.51
CA ILE A 190 -14.12 -0.33 16.36
C ILE A 190 -15.06 -1.30 17.09
N ASP A 191 -15.53 -2.35 16.41
CA ASP A 191 -16.39 -3.38 17.00
C ASP A 191 -15.69 -4.16 18.12
N ILE A 192 -14.37 -4.29 18.06
CA ILE A 192 -13.57 -4.88 19.13
C ILE A 192 -13.43 -3.91 20.30
N MET A 193 -13.21 -2.62 20.00
CA MET A 193 -13.02 -1.59 21.02
C MET A 193 -14.31 -1.35 21.82
N GLU A 194 -15.44 -1.20 21.14
CA GLU A 194 -16.73 -0.81 21.72
C GLU A 194 -17.64 -2.00 22.02
N GLY A 195 -17.35 -3.16 21.46
CA GLY A 195 -18.22 -4.33 21.52
C GLY A 195 -19.37 -4.25 20.51
N ILE A 196 -19.84 -5.40 20.06
CA ILE A 196 -20.94 -5.48 19.10
C ILE A 196 -21.72 -6.78 19.28
N SER A 197 -23.04 -6.73 19.13
CA SER A 197 -23.88 -7.92 19.15
C SER A 197 -23.78 -8.72 17.85
N LEU A 198 -24.08 -10.02 17.90
CA LEU A 198 -24.12 -10.87 16.71
C LEU A 198 -25.13 -10.35 15.67
N GLN A 199 -26.27 -9.80 16.10
CA GLN A 199 -27.27 -9.23 15.19
C GLN A 199 -26.72 -8.02 14.43
N ALA A 200 -25.98 -7.14 15.11
CA ALA A 200 -25.38 -5.98 14.47
C ALA A 200 -24.21 -6.38 13.54
N LEU A 201 -23.44 -7.41 13.89
CA LEU A 201 -22.42 -7.99 13.00
C LEU A 201 -23.03 -8.54 11.70
N HIS A 202 -24.15 -9.27 11.79
CA HIS A 202 -24.87 -9.74 10.60
C HIS A 202 -25.37 -8.56 9.77
N ALA A 203 -25.97 -7.54 10.40
CA ALA A 203 -26.50 -6.37 9.70
C ALA A 203 -25.42 -5.65 8.86
N LYS A 204 -24.18 -5.56 9.37
CA LYS A 204 -23.06 -4.97 8.63
C LYS A 204 -22.70 -5.72 7.34
N LEU A 205 -22.93 -7.03 7.26
CA LEU A 205 -22.69 -7.81 6.03
C LEU A 205 -23.59 -7.36 4.88
N HIS A 206 -24.78 -6.86 5.18
CA HIS A 206 -25.79 -6.43 4.19
C HIS A 206 -25.62 -4.98 3.72
N VAL A 207 -24.70 -4.21 4.33
CA VAL A 207 -24.42 -2.81 3.94
C VAL A 207 -23.44 -2.74 2.76
N GLY A 208 -22.61 -3.77 2.57
CA GLY A 208 -21.56 -3.79 1.55
C GLY A 208 -21.97 -4.47 0.24
N ASN A 209 -21.06 -4.42 -0.75
CA ASN A 209 -21.21 -5.09 -2.05
C ASN A 209 -20.72 -6.55 -2.02
N LEU A 210 -21.09 -7.31 -0.99
CA LEU A 210 -20.73 -8.72 -0.87
C LEU A 210 -21.59 -9.59 -1.80
N ASP A 211 -20.99 -10.64 -2.38
CA ASP A 211 -21.76 -11.64 -3.10
C ASP A 211 -22.74 -12.34 -2.14
N PRO A 212 -24.01 -12.56 -2.52
CA PRO A 212 -24.99 -13.23 -1.66
C PRO A 212 -24.54 -14.59 -1.10
N LYS A 213 -23.68 -15.33 -1.82
CA LYS A 213 -23.09 -16.60 -1.33
C LYS A 213 -22.07 -16.37 -0.22
N GLU A 214 -21.26 -15.31 -0.34
CA GLU A 214 -20.28 -14.93 0.68
C GLU A 214 -20.97 -14.41 1.93
N ILE A 215 -22.10 -13.70 1.81
CA ILE A 215 -22.91 -13.28 2.96
C ILE A 215 -23.32 -14.49 3.82
N LYS A 216 -23.90 -15.54 3.22
CA LYS A 216 -24.30 -16.75 3.95
C LYS A 216 -23.11 -17.43 4.64
N THR A 217 -21.95 -17.43 3.96
CA THR A 217 -20.72 -18.02 4.50
C THR A 217 -20.19 -17.20 5.68
N ALA A 218 -20.22 -15.88 5.57
CA ALA A 218 -19.80 -14.95 6.61
C ALA A 218 -20.74 -14.98 7.83
N GLU A 219 -22.06 -15.06 7.63
CA GLU A 219 -23.03 -15.23 8.73
C GLU A 219 -22.79 -16.54 9.49
N ARG A 220 -22.54 -17.65 8.77
CA ARG A 220 -22.19 -18.92 9.42
C ARG A 220 -20.90 -18.80 10.23
N TYR A 221 -19.89 -18.13 9.68
CA TYR A 221 -18.63 -17.88 10.38
C TYR A 221 -18.85 -17.02 11.64
N GLN A 222 -19.61 -15.93 11.54
CA GLN A 222 -19.89 -15.04 12.67
C GLN A 222 -20.64 -15.78 13.80
N ARG A 223 -21.58 -16.68 13.47
CA ARG A 223 -22.28 -17.51 14.47
C ARG A 223 -21.34 -18.44 15.23
N THR A 224 -20.34 -19.01 14.54
CA THR A 224 -19.38 -19.93 15.15
C THR A 224 -18.29 -19.18 15.93
N ALA A 225 -17.75 -18.11 15.37
CA ALA A 225 -16.64 -17.36 15.95
C ALA A 225 -17.09 -16.39 17.05
N PHE A 226 -18.28 -15.80 16.92
CA PHE A 226 -18.81 -14.75 17.79
C PHE A 226 -20.26 -15.07 18.22
N PRO A 227 -20.51 -16.23 18.87
CA PRO A 227 -21.87 -16.68 19.19
C PRO A 227 -22.65 -15.69 20.08
N GLN A 228 -21.95 -14.91 20.91
CA GLN A 228 -22.53 -13.88 21.77
C GLN A 228 -22.20 -12.46 21.30
N GLY A 229 -21.71 -12.31 20.06
CA GLY A 229 -21.07 -11.09 19.59
C GLY A 229 -19.62 -10.95 20.07
N ILE A 230 -19.07 -9.75 19.90
CA ILE A 230 -17.71 -9.41 20.34
C ILE A 230 -17.83 -8.57 21.62
N PRO A 231 -17.20 -8.99 22.73
CA PRO A 231 -17.22 -8.20 23.96
C PRO A 231 -16.37 -6.94 23.80
N GLU A 232 -16.78 -5.87 24.49
CA GLU A 232 -16.02 -4.63 24.55
C GLU A 232 -14.61 -4.89 25.12
N CYS A 233 -13.56 -4.59 24.35
CA CYS A 233 -12.17 -4.79 24.76
C CYS A 233 -11.44 -3.49 25.11
N GLY A 234 -11.80 -2.38 24.48
CA GLY A 234 -11.08 -1.11 24.56
C GLY A 234 -9.81 -1.06 23.68
N ALA A 235 -9.38 0.15 23.36
CA ALA A 235 -8.26 0.40 22.46
C ALA A 235 -6.92 -0.16 22.98
N ASP A 236 -6.64 0.01 24.28
CA ASP A 236 -5.37 -0.43 24.86
C ASP A 236 -5.22 -1.95 24.84
N ALA A 237 -6.29 -2.69 25.16
CA ALA A 237 -6.28 -4.14 25.10
C ALA A 237 -6.02 -4.64 23.67
N LEU A 238 -6.68 -4.02 22.68
CA LEU A 238 -6.46 -4.31 21.27
C LEU A 238 -5.00 -4.06 20.87
N ARG A 239 -4.44 -2.90 21.22
CA ARG A 239 -3.05 -2.54 20.91
C ARG A 239 -2.05 -3.49 21.56
N MET A 240 -2.19 -3.77 22.85
CA MET A 240 -1.29 -4.67 23.57
C MET A 240 -1.35 -6.10 23.02
N ALA A 241 -2.54 -6.60 22.70
CA ALA A 241 -2.69 -7.90 22.08
C ALA A 241 -2.00 -7.97 20.71
N LEU A 242 -2.23 -6.97 19.84
CA LEU A 242 -1.60 -6.90 18.51
C LEU A 242 -0.07 -6.82 18.60
N ILE A 243 0.47 -6.03 19.53
CA ILE A 243 1.91 -6.00 19.79
C ILE A 243 2.41 -7.36 20.27
N GLY A 244 1.72 -8.01 21.20
CA GLY A 244 2.07 -9.34 21.71
C GLY A 244 2.14 -10.40 20.61
N TYR A 245 1.23 -10.33 19.62
CA TYR A 245 1.23 -11.24 18.48
C TYR A 245 2.46 -11.12 17.57
N THR A 246 3.14 -9.95 17.54
CA THR A 246 4.31 -9.74 16.67
C THR A 246 5.53 -10.60 17.03
N THR A 247 5.52 -11.24 18.21
CA THR A 247 6.61 -12.13 18.67
C THR A 247 6.67 -13.48 17.95
N GLY A 248 5.57 -13.90 17.29
CA GLY A 248 5.41 -15.27 16.76
C GLY A 248 6.06 -15.56 15.40
N GLY A 249 6.72 -14.59 14.75
CA GLY A 249 7.45 -14.79 13.48
C GLY A 249 6.62 -15.16 12.24
N GLY A 250 5.30 -15.38 12.40
CA GLY A 250 4.35 -15.74 11.35
C GLY A 250 3.07 -14.91 11.41
N ASP A 251 2.13 -15.20 10.51
CA ASP A 251 0.86 -14.48 10.45
C ASP A 251 0.05 -14.61 11.74
N ILE A 252 -0.68 -13.55 12.08
CA ILE A 252 -1.41 -13.43 13.33
C ILE A 252 -2.72 -14.21 13.22
N SER A 253 -2.88 -15.27 14.01
CA SER A 253 -4.18 -15.90 14.22
C SER A 253 -4.98 -15.04 15.19
N PHE A 254 -5.91 -14.29 14.63
CA PHE A 254 -6.70 -13.32 15.37
C PHE A 254 -7.81 -14.00 16.18
N ASP A 255 -7.83 -13.76 17.48
CA ASP A 255 -8.86 -14.26 18.40
C ASP A 255 -9.31 -13.14 19.36
N THR A 256 -10.60 -12.82 19.35
CA THR A 256 -11.20 -11.81 20.21
C THR A 256 -11.12 -12.18 21.69
N ASN A 257 -11.08 -13.48 22.03
CA ASN A 257 -10.94 -13.93 23.42
C ASN A 257 -9.57 -13.56 23.99
N VAL A 258 -8.52 -13.66 23.17
CA VAL A 258 -7.17 -13.24 23.56
C VAL A 258 -7.19 -11.74 23.87
N ILE A 259 -7.79 -10.92 23.01
CA ILE A 259 -7.87 -9.46 23.22
C ILE A 259 -8.67 -9.13 24.48
N HIS A 260 -9.79 -9.82 24.70
CA HIS A 260 -10.58 -9.65 25.92
C HIS A 260 -9.79 -10.01 27.19
N SER A 261 -8.89 -11.00 27.12
CA SER A 261 -7.99 -11.33 28.22
C SER A 261 -7.01 -10.20 28.55
N TYR A 262 -6.48 -9.50 27.52
CA TYR A 262 -5.62 -8.32 27.71
C TYR A 262 -6.35 -7.17 28.42
N ARG A 263 -7.66 -7.02 28.24
CA ARG A 263 -8.45 -6.01 28.98
C ARG A 263 -8.31 -6.16 30.50
N ARG A 264 -8.30 -7.40 31.01
CA ARG A 264 -8.10 -7.66 32.45
C ARG A 264 -6.71 -7.24 32.92
N SER A 265 -5.69 -7.49 32.10
CA SER A 265 -4.30 -7.08 32.38
C SER A 265 -4.15 -5.55 32.37
N VAL A 266 -4.74 -4.87 31.39
CA VAL A 266 -4.74 -3.39 31.31
C VAL A 266 -5.45 -2.78 32.51
N ILE A 267 -6.64 -3.27 32.87
CA ILE A 267 -7.38 -2.81 34.06
C ILE A 267 -6.57 -3.02 35.34
N ARG A 268 -5.80 -4.11 35.43
CA ARG A 268 -4.94 -4.37 36.59
C ARG A 268 -3.77 -3.37 36.66
N CYS A 269 -3.20 -2.98 35.53
CA CYS A 269 -2.15 -1.96 35.47
C CYS A 269 -2.68 -0.56 35.79
N THR A 270 -3.90 -0.20 35.38
CA THR A 270 -4.53 1.09 35.73
C THR A 270 -5.04 1.13 37.17
N ARG A 271 -5.23 -0.02 37.81
CA ARG A 271 -5.50 -0.15 39.25
C ARG A 271 -4.24 -0.23 40.12
N LEU A 272 -3.04 -0.02 39.55
CA LEU A 272 -1.87 0.25 40.40
C LEU A 272 -2.21 1.46 41.28
N PRO A 273 -2.13 1.33 42.61
CA PRO A 273 -2.59 2.38 43.51
C PRO A 273 -1.82 3.66 43.24
N ASN A 274 -2.56 4.78 43.26
CA ASN A 274 -2.16 6.19 43.44
C ASN A 274 -0.76 6.41 44.06
N THR A 275 0.30 6.04 43.35
CA THR A 275 1.69 6.34 43.70
C THR A 275 2.19 7.55 42.95
N LEU A 276 1.38 8.09 42.02
CA LEU A 276 1.66 9.29 41.24
C LEU A 276 0.77 10.49 41.60
N SER A 277 -0.16 10.37 42.57
CA SER A 277 -0.98 11.49 43.05
C SER A 277 -0.46 12.08 44.37
N GLY A 278 0.83 11.90 44.65
CA GLY A 278 1.51 12.46 45.81
C GLY A 278 2.82 13.14 45.39
N ALA A 279 2.70 14.31 44.76
CA ALA A 279 3.74 15.32 44.60
C ALA A 279 3.05 16.68 44.47
#